data_AF-A0A536AZE9-F1
#
_entry.id   AF-A0A536AZE9-F1
#
_cell.length_a   1.000
_cell.length_b   1.000
_cell.length_c   1.000
_cell.angle_alpha   90.00
_cell.angle_beta   90.00
_cell.angle_gamma   90.00
#
_symmetry.space_group_name_H-M   'P 1'
#
loop_
_entity.id
_entity.type
_entity.pdbx_description
1 polymer ?
#
loop_
_entity_poly.entity_id
_entity_poly.type
_entity_poly.pdbx_seq_one_letter_code
_entity_poly.pdbx_strand_id
1 'polypeptide(L)'
;MVRILASLAAAALYALALPPFGWTVLGWLTLVPLLLAVRDRSSRAAFGHGLLFGTAGCMAVAWWLPQAAVRYLELSWPLAILGLLAFAIVLTAPTVGLFAAGAASILRGRNPLGARLAVAALWTATELFRARVLGQPWGLLGHSQHAHPCLIQVAAVTGVYGIS
;
A
#
# COMPACT_ATOMS: atom_id res chain seq x y z
N MET A 1 13.63 12.70 -10.53
CA MET A 1 14.33 11.45 -10.17
C MET A 1 14.12 11.04 -8.70
N VAL A 2 14.62 11.82 -7.73
CA VAL A 2 14.65 11.42 -6.30
C VAL A 2 13.30 10.98 -5.72
N ARG A 3 12.21 11.71 -6.02
CA ARG A 3 10.86 11.36 -5.50
C ARG A 3 10.29 10.07 -6.11
N ILE A 4 10.63 9.76 -7.36
CA ILE A 4 10.26 8.50 -8.02
C ILE A 4 10.99 7.36 -7.31
N LEU A 5 12.30 7.51 -7.08
CA LEU A 5 13.10 6.55 -6.32
C LEU A 5 12.55 6.34 -4.90
N ALA A 6 12.13 7.41 -4.21
CA ALA A 6 11.49 7.28 -2.90
C ALA A 6 10.16 6.51 -2.96
N SER A 7 9.36 6.71 -4.01
CA SER A 7 8.09 5.96 -4.18
C SER A 7 8.35 4.47 -4.47
N LEU A 8 9.39 4.16 -5.25
CA LEU A 8 9.83 2.78 -5.50
C LEU A 8 10.46 2.14 -4.27
N ALA A 9 11.22 2.92 -3.48
CA ALA A 9 11.78 2.46 -2.21
C ALA A 9 10.66 2.10 -1.22
N ALA A 10 9.60 2.92 -1.11
CA ALA A 10 8.42 2.55 -0.34
C ALA A 10 7.81 1.21 -0.81
N ALA A 11 7.70 0.99 -2.12
CA ALA A 11 7.17 -0.26 -2.66
C ALA A 11 8.08 -1.47 -2.36
N ALA A 12 9.40 -1.28 -2.38
CA ALA A 12 10.37 -2.31 -2.00
C ALA A 12 10.28 -2.64 -0.50
N LEU A 13 10.19 -1.63 0.37
CA LEU A 13 9.98 -1.84 1.81
C LEU A 13 8.68 -2.61 2.07
N TYR A 14 7.60 -2.25 1.38
CA TYR A 14 6.32 -2.94 1.46
C TYR A 14 6.42 -4.42 1.06
N ALA A 15 7.10 -4.71 -0.05
CA ALA A 15 7.31 -6.07 -0.54
C ALA A 15 8.10 -6.92 0.45
N LEU A 16 9.16 -6.35 1.05
CA LEU A 16 9.99 -7.03 2.04
C LEU A 16 9.29 -7.21 3.39
N ALA A 17 8.36 -6.32 3.74
CA ALA A 17 7.56 -6.41 4.96
C ALA A 17 6.52 -7.55 4.92
N LEU A 18 6.12 -7.97 3.72
CA LEU A 18 5.08 -8.96 3.47
C LEU A 18 5.68 -10.29 2.97
N PRO A 19 4.88 -11.37 2.90
CA PRO A 19 5.35 -12.64 2.36
C PRO A 19 5.91 -12.48 0.93
N PRO A 20 6.99 -13.22 0.59
CA PRO A 20 7.58 -14.31 1.36
C PRO A 20 8.62 -13.89 2.40
N PHE A 21 9.03 -12.62 2.44
CA PHE A 21 10.15 -12.16 3.28
C PHE A 21 9.75 -11.93 4.74
N GLY A 22 8.62 -11.24 4.97
CA GLY A 22 8.06 -11.05 6.30
C GLY A 22 8.92 -10.23 7.27
N TRP A 23 9.74 -9.30 6.77
CA TRP A 23 10.59 -8.44 7.61
C TRP A 23 9.75 -7.37 8.32
N THR A 24 9.20 -7.75 9.48
CA THR A 24 8.17 -6.98 10.21
C THR A 24 8.54 -5.54 10.51
N VAL A 25 9.83 -5.26 10.78
CA VAL A 25 10.34 -3.90 11.03
C VAL A 25 10.11 -2.96 9.84
N LEU A 26 10.16 -3.47 8.61
CA LEU A 26 9.95 -2.65 7.41
C LEU A 26 8.50 -2.24 7.19
N GLY A 27 7.54 -2.93 7.83
CA GLY A 27 6.13 -2.53 7.83
C GLY A 27 5.95 -1.11 8.35
N TRP A 28 6.62 -0.76 9.45
CA TRP A 28 6.61 0.59 10.05
C TRP A 28 7.21 1.66 9.15
N LEU A 29 8.16 1.28 8.29
CA LEU A 29 8.91 2.21 7.45
C LEU A 29 8.30 2.36 6.05
N THR A 30 7.38 1.48 5.66
CA THR A 30 6.85 1.39 4.29
C THR A 30 6.34 2.73 3.76
N LEU A 31 5.51 3.44 4.53
CA LEU A 31 4.89 4.68 4.07
C LEU A 31 5.83 5.90 4.15
N VAL A 32 6.92 5.82 4.91
CA VAL A 32 7.79 6.97 5.18
C VAL A 32 8.40 7.57 3.90
N PRO A 33 9.02 6.79 2.99
CA PRO A 33 9.58 7.36 1.76
C PRO A 33 8.50 7.99 0.85
N LEU A 34 7.31 7.39 0.78
CA LEU A 34 6.19 7.94 0.00
C LEU A 34 5.72 9.27 0.59
N LEU A 35 5.51 9.35 1.90
CA LEU A 35 5.06 10.57 2.58
C LEU A 35 6.09 11.71 2.40
N LEU A 36 7.39 11.41 2.52
CA LEU A 36 8.46 12.38 2.21
C LEU A 36 8.44 12.81 0.74
N ALA A 37 8.14 11.88 -0.18
CA ALA A 37 8.05 12.17 -1.60
C ALA A 37 6.86 13.08 -1.97
N VAL A 38 5.78 13.11 -1.17
CA VAL A 38 4.55 13.85 -1.52
C VAL A 38 4.24 15.07 -0.64
N ARG A 39 4.84 15.22 0.55
CA ARG A 39 4.49 16.28 1.53
C ARG A 39 4.48 17.71 0.98
N ASP A 40 5.36 18.02 0.02
CA ASP A 40 5.51 19.35 -0.58
C ASP A 40 4.96 19.42 -2.02
N ARG A 41 4.05 18.51 -2.40
CA ARG A 41 3.55 18.37 -3.78
C ARG A 41 2.07 18.64 -3.87
N SER A 42 1.62 19.19 -5.01
CA SER A 42 0.19 19.32 -5.29
C SER A 42 -0.48 17.93 -5.24
N SER A 43 -1.75 17.89 -4.87
CA SER A 43 -2.49 16.62 -4.71
C SER A 43 -2.50 15.80 -6.01
N ARG A 44 -2.52 16.46 -7.18
CA ARG A 44 -2.37 15.80 -8.50
C ARG A 44 -1.00 15.13 -8.68
N ALA A 45 0.09 15.80 -8.32
CA ALA A 45 1.42 15.20 -8.42
C ALA A 45 1.61 14.07 -7.39
N ALA A 46 1.06 14.24 -6.18
CA ALA A 46 1.07 13.22 -5.15
C ALA A 46 0.25 11.98 -5.55
N PHE A 47 -0.89 12.16 -6.22
CA PHE A 47 -1.68 11.07 -6.80
C PHE A 47 -0.83 10.18 -7.72
N GLY A 48 -0.02 10.78 -8.60
CA GLY A 48 0.90 10.04 -9.48
C GLY A 48 1.94 9.22 -8.72
N HIS A 49 2.47 9.73 -7.62
CA HIS A 49 3.38 8.98 -6.75
C HIS A 49 2.67 7.82 -6.03
N GLY A 50 1.43 8.01 -5.60
CA GLY A 50 0.61 6.94 -5.04
C GLY A 50 0.24 5.88 -6.07
N LEU A 51 -0.04 6.25 -7.33
CA LEU A 51 -0.25 5.30 -8.43
C LEU A 51 1.00 4.43 -8.63
N LEU A 52 2.19 5.05 -8.65
CA LEU A 52 3.45 4.33 -8.82
C LEU A 52 3.71 3.36 -7.65
N PHE A 53 3.58 3.83 -6.40
CA PHE A 53 3.74 3.00 -5.22
C PHE A 53 2.72 1.86 -5.18
N GLY A 54 1.44 2.14 -5.41
CA GLY A 54 0.37 1.14 -5.41
C GLY A 54 0.52 0.11 -6.53
N THR A 55 0.96 0.52 -7.72
CA THR A 55 1.22 -0.41 -8.83
C THR A 55 2.42 -1.30 -8.52
N ALA A 56 3.58 -0.70 -8.20
CA ALA A 56 4.80 -1.45 -7.90
C ALA A 56 4.64 -2.36 -6.67
N GLY A 57 3.99 -1.87 -5.62
CA GLY A 57 3.69 -2.63 -4.41
C GLY A 57 2.75 -3.80 -4.69
N CYS A 58 1.69 -3.60 -5.49
CA CYS A 58 0.80 -4.69 -5.88
C CYS A 58 1.53 -5.75 -6.73
N MET A 59 2.37 -5.34 -7.69
CA MET A 59 3.17 -6.28 -8.48
C MET A 59 4.08 -7.12 -7.58
N ALA A 60 4.71 -6.48 -6.60
CA ALA A 60 5.68 -7.14 -5.73
C ALA A 60 5.02 -8.07 -4.70
N VAL A 61 3.83 -7.73 -4.18
CA VAL A 61 3.11 -8.55 -3.20
C VAL A 61 2.31 -9.67 -3.87
N ALA A 62 1.69 -9.39 -5.02
CA ALA A 62 0.90 -10.37 -5.79
C ALA A 62 1.71 -11.01 -6.94
N TRP A 63 3.03 -11.09 -6.79
CA TRP A 63 3.96 -11.65 -7.78
C TRP A 63 3.63 -13.10 -8.17
N TRP A 64 2.99 -13.84 -7.26
CA TRP A 64 2.60 -15.24 -7.43
C TRP A 64 1.33 -15.39 -8.29
N LEU A 65 0.53 -14.33 -8.45
CA LEU A 65 -0.78 -14.39 -9.10
C LEU A 65 -0.70 -14.79 -10.58
N PRO A 66 0.27 -14.32 -11.39
CA PRO A 66 0.39 -14.76 -12.78
C PRO A 66 0.66 -16.26 -12.89
N GLN A 67 1.50 -16.82 -12.01
CA GLN A 67 1.76 -18.27 -12.00
C GLN A 67 0.49 -19.07 -11.70
N ALA A 68 -0.32 -18.61 -10.73
CA ALA A 68 -1.61 -19.22 -10.43
C ALA A 68 -2.57 -19.13 -11.63
N ALA A 69 -2.63 -17.98 -12.30
CA ALA A 69 -3.49 -17.79 -13.47
C ALA A 69 -3.09 -18.68 -14.66
N VAL A 70 -1.78 -18.84 -14.93
CA VAL A 70 -1.31 -19.78 -15.97
C VAL A 70 -1.68 -21.22 -15.61
N ARG A 71 -1.51 -21.61 -14.35
CA ARG A 71 -1.73 -23.01 -13.91
C ARG A 71 -3.20 -23.40 -13.82
N TYR A 72 -4.04 -22.52 -13.31
CA TYR A 72 -5.42 -22.86 -12.94
C TYR A 72 -6.47 -22.26 -13.87
N LEU A 73 -6.13 -21.21 -14.62
CA LEU A 73 -7.04 -20.57 -15.58
C LEU A 73 -6.56 -20.76 -17.03
N GLU A 74 -5.49 -21.54 -17.23
CA GLU A 74 -4.90 -21.86 -18.54
C GLU A 74 -4.57 -20.62 -19.39
N LEU A 75 -4.30 -19.49 -18.74
CA LEU A 75 -3.90 -18.26 -19.43
C LEU A 75 -2.46 -18.37 -19.94
N SER A 76 -2.17 -17.69 -21.05
CA SER A 76 -0.79 -17.47 -21.46
C SER A 76 -0.08 -16.51 -20.50
N TRP A 77 1.24 -16.65 -20.34
CA TRP A 77 2.04 -15.77 -19.48
C TRP A 77 1.83 -14.27 -19.74
N PRO A 78 1.80 -13.79 -21.01
CA PRO A 78 1.51 -12.38 -21.28
C PRO A 78 0.15 -11.94 -20.76
N LEU A 79 -0.90 -12.74 -20.95
CA LEU A 79 -2.24 -12.42 -20.46
C LEU A 79 -2.31 -12.42 -18.93
N ALA A 80 -1.63 -13.36 -18.28
CA ALA A 80 -1.55 -13.43 -16.82
C ALA A 80 -0.84 -12.20 -16.21
N ILE A 81 0.25 -11.75 -16.82
CA ILE A 81 0.99 -10.54 -16.39
C ILE A 81 0.15 -9.28 -16.63
N LEU A 82 -0.48 -9.16 -17.80
CA LEU A 82 -1.39 -8.05 -18.11
C LEU A 82 -2.59 -8.02 -17.17
N GLY A 83 -3.12 -9.19 -16.80
CA GLY A 83 -4.19 -9.33 -15.81
C GLY A 83 -3.77 -8.81 -14.43
N LEU A 84 -2.57 -9.17 -13.96
CA LEU A 84 -2.03 -8.62 -12.71
C LEU A 84 -1.83 -7.10 -12.81
N LEU A 85 -1.28 -6.60 -13.91
CA LEU A 85 -1.10 -5.16 -14.13
C LEU A 85 -2.44 -4.42 -14.11
N ALA A 86 -3.45 -4.94 -14.80
CA ALA A 86 -4.80 -4.40 -14.79
C ALA A 86 -5.41 -4.42 -13.38
N PHE A 87 -5.27 -5.53 -12.67
CA PHE A 87 -5.70 -5.67 -11.28
C PHE A 87 -5.09 -4.59 -10.37
N ALA A 88 -3.80 -4.32 -10.51
CA ALA A 88 -3.14 -3.26 -9.76
C ALA A 88 -3.65 -1.86 -10.15
N ILE A 89 -3.71 -1.55 -11.45
CA ILE A 89 -4.11 -0.23 -11.95
C ILE A 89 -5.59 0.09 -11.63
N VAL A 90 -6.46 -0.91 -11.57
CA VAL A 90 -7.89 -0.71 -11.33
C VAL A 90 -8.23 -0.70 -9.84
N LEU A 91 -7.68 -1.63 -9.04
CA LEU A 91 -8.12 -1.83 -7.65
C LEU A 91 -7.18 -1.24 -6.60
N THR A 92 -5.87 -1.20 -6.87
CA THR A 92 -4.87 -0.84 -5.84
C THR A 92 -4.28 0.55 -6.07
N ALA A 93 -3.79 0.83 -7.27
CA ALA A 93 -3.13 2.08 -7.59
C ALA A 93 -4.03 3.31 -7.34
N PRO A 94 -5.32 3.34 -7.73
CA PRO A 94 -6.14 4.54 -7.55
C PRO A 94 -6.44 4.84 -6.08
N THR A 95 -6.70 3.80 -5.26
CA THR A 95 -6.97 3.95 -3.83
C THR A 95 -5.75 4.50 -3.10
N VAL A 96 -4.56 3.96 -3.39
CA VAL A 96 -3.28 4.44 -2.87
C VAL A 96 -2.90 5.81 -3.45
N GLY A 97 -3.28 6.10 -4.70
CA GLY A 97 -3.19 7.42 -5.31
C GLY A 97 -3.99 8.47 -4.54
N LEU A 98 -5.24 8.16 -4.19
CA LEU A 98 -6.10 9.03 -3.38
C LEU A 98 -5.52 9.24 -1.98
N PHE A 99 -4.98 8.19 -1.35
CA PHE A 99 -4.23 8.31 -0.10
C PHE A 99 -3.08 9.32 -0.24
N ALA A 100 -2.21 9.15 -1.24
CA ALA A 100 -1.06 10.04 -1.43
C ALA A 100 -1.49 11.50 -1.69
N ALA A 101 -2.54 11.70 -2.48
CA ALA A 101 -3.13 13.01 -2.74
C ALA A 101 -3.68 13.68 -1.48
N GLY A 102 -4.40 12.93 -0.65
CA GLY A 102 -4.95 13.40 0.63
C GLY A 102 -3.84 13.68 1.66
N ALA A 103 -2.87 12.77 1.79
CA ALA A 103 -1.72 12.93 2.66
C ALA A 103 -0.92 14.21 2.31
N ALA A 104 -0.70 14.49 1.03
CA ALA A 104 -0.05 15.73 0.60
C ALA A 104 -0.82 16.99 1.00
N SER A 105 -2.16 16.96 0.98
CA SER A 105 -2.99 18.06 1.45
C SER A 105 -2.92 18.24 2.96
N ILE A 106 -3.00 17.13 3.71
CA ILE A 106 -2.97 17.12 5.19
C ILE A 106 -1.61 17.61 5.70
N LEU A 107 -0.51 17.13 5.12
CA LEU A 107 0.85 17.43 5.57
C LEU A 107 1.28 18.90 5.33
N ARG A 108 0.56 19.65 4.49
CA ARG A 108 0.76 21.10 4.33
C ARG A 108 0.13 21.93 5.46
N GLY A 109 -0.69 21.31 6.31
CA GLY A 109 -1.35 21.99 7.42
C GLY A 109 -0.38 22.46 8.51
N ARG A 110 -0.86 23.37 9.38
CA ARG A 110 -0.05 23.96 10.47
C ARG A 110 -0.02 23.15 11.76
N ASN A 111 -0.76 22.03 11.85
CA ASN A 111 -0.84 21.17 13.03
C ASN A 111 -0.13 19.82 12.78
N PRO A 112 1.14 19.65 13.18
CA PRO A 112 1.90 18.44 12.90
C PRO A 112 1.35 17.18 13.56
N LEU A 113 0.80 17.28 14.78
CA LEU A 113 0.27 16.13 15.50
C LEU A 113 -1.05 15.66 14.87
N GLY A 114 -1.96 16.61 14.60
CA GLY A 114 -3.22 16.32 13.92
C GLY A 114 -2.99 15.74 12.52
N ALA A 115 -1.97 16.23 11.80
CA ALA A 115 -1.62 15.71 10.49
C ALA A 115 -1.18 14.24 10.53
N ARG A 116 -0.39 13.82 11.53
CA ARG A 116 0.05 12.42 11.68
C ARG A 116 -1.14 11.47 11.90
N LEU A 117 -2.04 11.84 12.82
CA LEU A 117 -3.24 11.05 13.09
C LEU A 117 -4.18 10.99 11.88
N ALA A 118 -4.35 12.12 11.17
CA ALA A 118 -5.18 12.16 9.97
C ALA A 118 -4.58 11.35 8.82
N VAL A 119 -3.25 11.33 8.65
CA VAL A 119 -2.58 10.47 7.65
C VAL A 119 -2.74 9.00 8.00
N ALA A 120 -2.58 8.62 9.28
CA ALA A 120 -2.82 7.25 9.73
C ALA A 120 -4.27 6.82 9.46
N ALA A 121 -5.25 7.63 9.89
CA ALA A 121 -6.66 7.37 9.64
C ALA A 121 -7.00 7.29 8.14
N LEU A 122 -6.36 8.11 7.30
CA LEU A 122 -6.53 8.06 5.84
C LEU A 122 -5.97 6.77 5.24
N TRP A 123 -4.83 6.26 5.73
CA TRP A 123 -4.29 4.98 5.31
C TRP A 123 -5.23 3.83 5.71
N THR A 124 -5.64 3.79 6.98
CA THR A 124 -6.62 2.84 7.50
C THR A 124 -7.90 2.84 6.67
N ALA A 125 -8.46 4.02 6.36
CA ALA A 125 -9.66 4.15 5.53
C ALA A 125 -9.44 3.63 4.10
N THR A 126 -8.26 3.87 3.54
CA THR A 126 -7.87 3.37 2.21
C THR A 126 -7.84 1.85 2.18
N GLU A 127 -7.23 1.23 3.18
CA GLU A 127 -7.18 -0.23 3.32
C GLU A 127 -8.55 -0.84 3.61
N LEU A 128 -9.35 -0.21 4.47
CA LEU A 128 -10.72 -0.63 4.77
C LEU A 128 -11.60 -0.57 3.52
N PHE A 129 -11.53 0.51 2.75
CA PHE A 129 -12.27 0.66 1.50
C PHE A 129 -11.86 -0.41 0.47
N ARG A 130 -10.56 -0.61 0.28
CA ARG A 130 -10.03 -1.61 -0.65
C ARG A 130 -10.47 -3.03 -0.26
N ALA A 131 -10.39 -3.36 1.03
CA ALA A 131 -10.73 -4.69 1.53
C ALA A 131 -12.25 -4.95 1.58
N ARG A 132 -13.06 -4.00 2.02
CA ARG A 132 -14.50 -4.20 2.29
C ARG A 132 -15.41 -3.77 1.14
N VAL A 133 -15.04 -2.74 0.39
CA VAL A 133 -15.88 -2.22 -0.69
C VAL A 133 -15.43 -2.77 -2.04
N LEU A 134 -14.12 -2.77 -2.31
CA LEU A 134 -13.59 -3.31 -3.57
C LEU A 134 -13.36 -4.82 -3.54
N GLY A 135 -13.53 -5.47 -2.38
CA GLY A 135 -13.29 -6.90 -2.22
C GLY A 135 -11.84 -7.32 -2.43
N GLN A 136 -10.89 -6.39 -2.27
CA GLN A 136 -9.45 -6.62 -2.46
C GLN A 136 -8.72 -6.40 -1.12
N PRO A 137 -8.59 -7.45 -0.28
CA PRO A 137 -7.91 -7.36 1.01
C PRO A 137 -6.44 -7.80 0.95
N TRP A 138 -5.81 -7.82 -0.23
CA TRP A 138 -4.48 -8.39 -0.37
C TRP A 138 -3.39 -7.42 0.10
N GLY A 139 -2.43 -7.92 0.87
CA GLY A 139 -1.27 -7.15 1.31
C GLY A 139 -1.55 -6.08 2.36
N LEU A 140 -2.62 -6.19 3.17
CA LEU A 140 -2.88 -5.15 4.19
C LEU A 140 -1.65 -4.96 5.10
N LEU A 141 -1.23 -3.71 5.31
CA LEU A 141 0.04 -3.38 5.95
C LEU A 141 0.12 -3.95 7.36
N GLY A 142 -0.99 -3.98 8.11
CA GLY A 142 -1.06 -4.57 9.43
C GLY A 142 -0.65 -6.06 9.48
N HIS A 143 -0.78 -6.82 8.38
CA HIS A 143 -0.30 -8.21 8.32
C HIS A 143 1.22 -8.34 8.41
N SER A 144 1.98 -7.27 8.12
CA SER A 144 3.42 -7.25 8.35
C SER A 144 3.78 -7.49 9.82
N GLN A 145 2.86 -7.24 10.77
CA GLN A 145 3.10 -7.38 12.20
C GLN A 145 2.75 -8.77 12.77
N HIS A 146 2.51 -9.77 11.93
CA HIS A 146 2.11 -11.13 12.35
C HIS A 146 3.07 -11.76 13.39
N ALA A 147 4.36 -11.43 13.37
CA ALA A 147 5.36 -11.95 14.31
C ALA A 147 5.37 -11.26 15.69
N HIS A 148 4.44 -10.34 15.96
CA HIS A 148 4.33 -9.62 17.24
C HIS A 148 3.00 -9.94 17.95
N PRO A 149 2.86 -11.13 18.59
CA PRO A 149 1.60 -11.59 19.17
C PRO A 149 0.95 -10.61 20.15
N CYS A 150 1.74 -9.94 20.99
CA CYS A 150 1.23 -8.96 21.95
C CYS A 150 0.62 -7.73 21.26
N LEU A 151 1.20 -7.29 20.14
CA LEU A 151 0.74 -6.12 19.39
C LEU A 151 -0.56 -6.44 18.61
N ILE A 152 -0.61 -7.61 17.97
CA ILE A 152 -1.75 -7.97 17.12
C ILE A 152 -3.04 -8.27 17.90
N GLN A 153 -3.01 -8.34 19.24
CA GLN A 153 -4.22 -8.52 20.06
C GLN A 153 -5.26 -7.43 19.82
N VAL A 154 -4.83 -6.22 19.47
CA VAL A 154 -5.72 -5.10 19.14
C VAL A 154 -6.64 -5.45 17.95
N ALA A 155 -6.19 -6.32 17.05
CA ALA A 155 -6.98 -6.78 15.91
C ALA A 155 -8.24 -7.57 16.31
N ALA A 156 -8.33 -8.09 17.53
CA ALA A 156 -9.56 -8.73 18.03
C ALA A 156 -10.75 -7.76 18.08
N VAL A 157 -10.49 -6.46 18.25
CA VAL A 157 -11.53 -5.42 18.32
C VAL A 157 -11.60 -4.62 17.01
N THR A 158 -10.45 -4.30 16.42
CA THR A 158 -10.37 -3.38 15.28
C THR A 158 -10.21 -4.08 13.93
N GLY A 159 -10.04 -5.40 13.94
CA GLY A 159 -9.52 -6.14 12.78
C GLY A 159 -8.07 -5.74 12.48
N VAL A 160 -7.55 -6.20 11.34
CA VAL A 160 -6.19 -5.83 10.90
C VAL A 160 -6.01 -4.32 10.74
N TYR A 161 -7.09 -3.57 10.51
CA TYR A 161 -7.05 -2.13 10.23
C TYR A 161 -6.55 -1.28 11.40
N GLY A 162 -6.73 -1.71 12.66
CA GLY A 162 -6.17 -0.98 13.80
C GLY A 162 -4.68 -1.23 14.02
N ILE A 163 -4.08 -2.18 13.29
CA ILE A 163 -2.63 -2.42 13.25
C ILE A 163 -1.99 -1.64 12.09
N SER A 164 -2.74 -1.39 11.01
CA SER A 164 -2.31 -0.68 9.81
C SER A 164 -2.05 0.80 9.99
#